data_AF-A0A3R7M702-F1
#
_entry.id   AF-A0A3R7M702-F1
#
_cell.length_a   1.000
_cell.length_b   1.000
_cell.length_c   1.000
_cell.angle_alpha   90.00
_cell.angle_beta   90.00
_cell.angle_gamma   90.00
#
_symmetry.space_group_name_H-M   'P 1'
#
loop_
_entity.id
_entity.type
_entity.pdbx_description
1 polymer ?
#
loop_
_entity_poly.entity_id
_entity_poly.type
_entity_poly.pdbx_seq_one_letter_code
_entity_poly.pdbx_strand_id
1 'polypeptide(L)'
;MSSLRNSLLPFPPPFSPRPPSRPPSGRQVRLEDGQHKPYVNKSLYDTLHQLLIDGQIKEAEKLKTEFKIPERRYWWSRVLAHSQAGHWEELSNFSKNKKNPIGFEPFVDACLKNGNKSEAQKYAMKVKDENKVTYLIKCGLLEEAVKVAQEQRSALGLSEVLAACGSQHQALQTKIQVLLSDSSLRN
;
A
#
# COMPACT_ATOMS: atom_id res chain seq x y z
N MET A 1 57.69 10.55 37.82
CA MET A 1 56.60 10.93 38.75
C MET A 1 55.92 12.17 38.16
N SER A 2 55.24 12.05 37.02
CA SER A 2 53.88 11.51 36.85
C SER A 2 52.84 12.38 37.53
N SER A 3 52.35 13.41 36.86
CA SER A 3 51.03 13.97 37.14
C SER A 3 50.46 14.64 35.88
N LEU A 4 49.95 13.82 34.98
CA LEU A 4 49.05 14.23 33.89
C LEU A 4 47.76 14.76 34.54
N ARG A 5 47.47 16.05 34.37
CA ARG A 5 46.16 16.62 34.71
C ARG A 5 45.14 16.11 33.67
N ASN A 6 44.26 15.25 34.14
CA ASN A 6 43.11 14.73 33.41
C ASN A 6 42.07 15.85 33.26
N SER A 7 42.03 16.52 32.10
CA SER A 7 41.01 17.51 31.75
C SER A 7 39.75 16.79 31.25
N LEU A 8 38.81 16.57 32.16
CA LEU A 8 37.46 16.07 31.88
C LEU A 8 36.68 17.13 31.10
N LEU A 9 36.48 16.92 29.79
CA LEU A 9 35.54 17.73 28.99
C LEU A 9 34.11 17.21 29.23
N PRO A 10 33.11 18.08 29.48
CA PRO A 10 31.72 17.64 29.61
C PRO A 10 31.13 17.30 28.23
N PHE A 11 30.36 16.22 28.19
CA PHE A 11 29.56 15.77 27.05
C PHE A 11 28.62 16.88 26.54
N PRO A 12 28.41 17.03 25.21
CA PRO A 12 27.42 17.96 24.67
C PRO A 12 25.98 17.44 24.90
N PRO A 13 25.00 18.34 25.16
CA PRO A 13 23.59 17.98 25.34
C PRO A 13 22.91 17.55 24.02
N PRO A 14 21.78 16.82 24.09
CA PRO A 14 21.11 16.27 22.91
C PRO A 14 20.45 17.37 22.05
N PHE A 15 20.55 17.15 20.73
CA PHE A 15 19.99 17.94 19.65
C PHE A 15 18.61 18.56 19.95
N SER A 16 18.51 19.89 19.88
CA SER A 16 17.23 20.60 19.80
C SER A 16 16.62 20.46 18.40
N PRO A 17 15.30 20.24 18.25
CA PRO A 17 14.66 20.14 16.95
C PRO A 17 14.59 21.51 16.27
N ARG A 18 15.07 21.58 15.03
CA ARG A 18 15.11 22.78 14.20
C ARG A 18 13.68 23.11 13.69
N PRO A 19 13.21 24.38 13.73
CA PRO A 19 11.88 24.73 13.25
C PRO A 19 11.79 24.70 11.72
N PRO A 20 10.61 24.38 11.13
CA PRO A 20 10.42 24.31 9.68
C PRO A 20 10.40 25.71 9.03
N SER A 21 11.24 25.85 8.00
CA SER A 21 11.54 27.11 7.30
C SER A 21 10.64 27.38 6.09
N ARG A 22 9.32 27.47 6.27
CA ARG A 22 8.43 27.95 5.20
C ARG A 22 7.21 28.68 5.75
N PRO A 23 6.97 29.96 5.38
CA PRO A 23 5.77 30.67 5.82
C PRO A 23 4.52 30.09 5.14
N PRO A 24 3.38 29.99 5.85
CA PRO A 24 2.12 29.54 5.28
C PRO A 24 1.54 30.59 4.33
N SER A 25 1.07 30.14 3.17
CA SER A 25 0.40 30.98 2.18
C SER A 25 -0.95 31.48 2.72
N GLY A 26 -1.23 32.78 2.59
CA GLY A 26 -2.37 33.49 3.20
C GLY A 26 -3.80 33.03 2.86
N ARG A 27 -3.99 31.90 2.16
CA ARG A 27 -5.29 31.24 2.01
C ARG A 27 -5.64 30.32 3.18
N GLN A 28 -4.67 29.90 3.98
CA GLN A 28 -4.90 29.03 5.15
C GLN A 28 -5.73 29.71 6.23
N VAL A 29 -5.55 31.02 6.42
CA VAL A 29 -6.24 31.82 7.45
C VAL A 29 -7.77 31.85 7.22
N ARG A 30 -8.23 31.71 5.97
CA ARG A 30 -9.66 31.87 5.65
C ARG A 30 -10.48 30.58 5.77
N LEU A 31 -9.83 29.45 6.01
CA LEU A 31 -10.49 28.15 6.23
C LEU A 31 -10.66 27.83 7.72
N GLU A 32 -10.02 28.58 8.61
CA GLU A 32 -10.05 28.36 10.07
C GLU A 32 -11.33 28.88 10.75
N ASP A 33 -12.13 29.71 10.08
CA ASP A 33 -13.29 30.38 10.71
C ASP A 33 -14.52 29.47 10.91
N GLY A 34 -14.54 28.26 10.33
CA GLY A 34 -15.74 27.38 10.37
C GLY A 34 -15.55 25.98 10.94
N GLN A 35 -14.31 25.48 11.03
CA GLN A 35 -14.06 24.08 11.39
C GLN A 35 -12.75 24.01 12.21
N HIS A 36 -12.91 23.93 13.53
CA HIS A 36 -11.84 23.77 14.51
C HIS A 36 -11.13 22.41 14.36
N LYS A 37 -10.31 22.26 13.31
CA LYS A 37 -9.33 21.17 13.15
C LYS A 37 -8.05 21.75 12.53
N PRO A 38 -6.87 21.47 13.10
CA PRO A 38 -5.63 22.14 12.70
C PRO A 38 -5.17 21.67 11.31
N TYR A 39 -5.53 22.42 10.27
CA TYR A 39 -4.98 22.27 8.91
C TYR A 39 -3.64 23.00 8.72
N VAL A 40 -3.16 23.70 9.76
CA VAL A 40 -1.89 24.43 9.76
C VAL A 40 -0.76 23.45 10.11
N ASN A 41 0.26 23.34 9.24
CA ASN A 41 1.43 22.44 9.25
C ASN A 41 1.31 21.07 8.53
N LYS A 42 0.21 20.82 7.82
CA LYS A 42 0.06 19.59 7.04
C LYS A 42 0.47 19.82 5.58
N SER A 43 1.33 18.93 5.07
CA SER A 43 1.70 18.95 3.65
C SER A 43 0.43 18.79 2.80
N LEU A 44 0.41 19.38 1.61
CA LEU A 44 -0.75 19.34 0.71
C LEU A 44 -1.32 17.94 0.46
N TYR A 45 -0.41 16.97 0.52
CA TYR A 45 -0.69 15.55 0.46
C TYR A 45 -1.56 15.05 1.61
N ASP A 46 -1.31 15.52 2.84
CA ASP A 46 -2.07 15.15 4.03
C ASP A 46 -3.49 15.75 3.99
N THR A 47 -3.62 17.01 3.56
CA THR A 47 -4.93 17.64 3.33
C THR A 47 -5.74 16.89 2.27
N LEU A 48 -5.10 16.52 1.15
CA LEU A 48 -5.72 15.69 0.13
C LEU A 48 -6.16 14.32 0.68
N HIS A 49 -5.28 13.67 1.44
CA HIS A 49 -5.55 12.36 2.04
C HIS A 49 -6.73 12.42 3.02
N GLN A 50 -6.79 13.46 3.85
CA GLN A 50 -7.92 13.72 4.75
C GLN A 50 -9.22 13.96 3.98
N LEU A 51 -9.22 14.78 2.93
CA LEU A 51 -10.40 15.01 2.09
C LEU A 51 -10.90 13.73 1.42
N LEU A 52 -9.99 12.84 1.03
CA LEU A 52 -10.34 11.54 0.45
C LEU A 52 -10.93 10.59 1.50
N ILE A 53 -10.42 10.62 2.75
CA ILE A 53 -11.01 9.88 3.88
C ILE A 53 -12.42 10.41 4.19
N ASP A 54 -12.61 11.73 4.19
CA ASP A 54 -13.89 12.39 4.45
C ASP A 54 -14.92 12.19 3.30
N GLY A 55 -14.54 11.53 2.20
CA GLY A 55 -15.42 11.30 1.03
C GLY A 55 -15.60 12.53 0.13
N GLN A 56 -14.83 13.60 0.34
CA GLN A 56 -14.89 14.83 -0.45
C GLN A 56 -14.08 14.73 -1.75
N ILE A 57 -14.47 13.81 -2.64
CA ILE A 57 -13.77 13.53 -3.90
C ILE A 57 -13.66 14.75 -4.81
N LYS A 58 -14.73 15.56 -4.90
CA LYS A 58 -14.77 16.75 -5.77
C LYS A 58 -13.72 17.78 -5.37
N GLU A 59 -13.56 18.02 -4.07
CA GLU A 59 -12.56 18.95 -3.55
C GLU A 59 -11.14 18.37 -3.70
N ALA A 60 -10.99 17.05 -3.52
CA ALA A 60 -9.72 16.37 -3.79
C ALA A 60 -9.28 16.48 -5.27
N GLU A 61 -10.20 16.41 -6.24
CA GLU A 61 -9.89 16.59 -7.67
C GLU A 61 -9.55 18.04 -8.04
N LYS A 62 -10.21 19.02 -7.40
CA LYS A 62 -9.82 20.44 -7.53
C LYS A 62 -8.38 20.64 -7.05
N LEU A 63 -8.03 20.11 -5.88
CA LEU A 63 -6.66 20.16 -5.37
C LEU A 63 -5.66 19.47 -6.29
N LYS A 64 -6.00 18.31 -6.85
CA LYS A 64 -5.17 17.62 -7.86
C LYS A 64 -4.84 18.56 -9.01
N THR A 65 -5.83 19.28 -9.51
CA THR A 65 -5.71 20.17 -10.68
C THR A 65 -4.95 21.45 -10.35
N GLU A 66 -5.27 22.08 -9.21
CA GLU A 66 -4.65 23.33 -8.75
C GLU A 66 -3.16 23.15 -8.43
N PHE A 67 -2.81 22.04 -7.79
CA PHE A 67 -1.43 21.74 -7.39
C PHE A 67 -0.68 20.83 -8.36
N LYS A 68 -1.29 20.50 -9.51
CA LYS A 68 -0.74 19.63 -10.56
C LYS A 68 -0.13 18.35 -9.98
N ILE A 69 -0.87 17.70 -9.08
CA ILE A 69 -0.39 16.50 -8.40
C ILE A 69 -0.23 15.39 -9.44
N PRO A 70 0.95 14.73 -9.52
CA PRO A 70 1.16 13.65 -10.47
C PRO A 70 0.15 12.53 -10.23
N GLU A 71 -0.46 12.06 -11.32
CA GLU A 71 -1.59 11.14 -11.27
C GLU A 71 -1.27 9.87 -10.47
N ARG A 72 -0.08 9.29 -10.67
CA ARG A 72 0.41 8.12 -9.92
C ARG A 72 0.34 8.32 -8.40
N ARG A 73 0.68 9.52 -7.90
CA ARG A 73 0.69 9.81 -6.46
C ARG A 73 -0.71 10.06 -5.91
N TYR A 74 -1.57 10.73 -6.70
CA TYR A 74 -2.98 10.89 -6.37
C TYR A 74 -3.68 9.53 -6.25
N TRP A 75 -3.45 8.63 -7.20
CA TRP A 75 -3.99 7.27 -7.19
C TRP A 75 -3.60 6.50 -5.93
N TRP A 76 -2.31 6.50 -5.57
CA TRP A 76 -1.84 5.81 -4.37
C TRP A 76 -2.52 6.36 -3.10
N SER A 77 -2.59 7.68 -2.96
CA SER A 77 -3.21 8.32 -1.80
C SER A 77 -4.69 7.99 -1.70
N ARG A 78 -5.39 7.99 -2.83
CA ARG A 78 -6.81 7.68 -2.90
C ARG A 78 -7.11 6.23 -2.55
N VAL A 79 -6.28 5.29 -2.99
CA VAL A 79 -6.39 3.88 -2.58
C VAL A 79 -6.21 3.75 -1.07
N LEU A 80 -5.14 4.33 -0.51
CA LEU A 80 -4.89 4.27 0.93
C LEU A 80 -6.01 4.92 1.75
N ALA A 81 -6.46 6.12 1.35
CA ALA A 81 -7.51 6.86 2.02
C ALA A 81 -8.84 6.09 2.01
N HIS A 82 -9.25 5.59 0.85
CA HIS A 82 -10.48 4.81 0.72
C HIS A 82 -10.44 3.50 1.49
N SER A 83 -9.31 2.80 1.48
CA SER A 83 -9.15 1.59 2.27
C SER A 83 -9.16 1.88 3.78
N GLN A 84 -8.56 3.00 4.24
CA GLN A 84 -8.60 3.43 5.64
C GLN A 84 -9.99 3.87 6.09
N ALA A 85 -10.73 4.58 5.23
CA ALA A 85 -12.10 5.01 5.48
C ALA A 85 -13.11 3.85 5.39
N GLY A 86 -12.72 2.72 4.80
CA GLY A 86 -13.62 1.59 4.55
C GLY A 86 -14.62 1.86 3.42
N HIS A 87 -14.37 2.85 2.56
CA HIS A 87 -15.21 3.19 1.41
C HIS A 87 -14.93 2.23 0.23
N TRP A 88 -15.25 0.95 0.41
CA TRP A 88 -15.00 -0.10 -0.58
C TRP A 88 -15.76 0.10 -1.89
N GLU A 89 -16.97 0.67 -1.84
CA GLU A 89 -17.76 0.97 -3.03
C GLU A 89 -17.08 2.02 -3.91
N GLU A 90 -16.59 3.10 -3.30
CA GLU A 90 -15.83 4.13 -4.00
C GLU A 90 -14.50 3.60 -4.54
N LEU A 91 -13.81 2.76 -3.76
CA LEU A 91 -12.58 2.10 -4.19
C LEU A 91 -12.85 1.19 -5.40
N SER A 92 -13.96 0.45 -5.39
CA SER A 92 -14.39 -0.41 -6.50
C SER A 92 -14.72 0.40 -7.74
N ASN A 93 -15.44 1.52 -7.60
CA ASN A 93 -15.70 2.43 -8.70
C ASN A 93 -14.40 3.05 -9.26
N PHE A 94 -13.49 3.43 -8.36
CA PHE A 94 -12.17 3.95 -8.73
C PHE A 94 -11.32 2.93 -9.49
N SER A 95 -11.40 1.65 -9.09
CA SER A 95 -10.70 0.53 -9.73
C SER A 95 -11.16 0.27 -11.18
N LYS A 96 -12.37 0.67 -11.55
CA LYS A 96 -12.91 0.54 -12.93
C LYS A 96 -12.33 1.58 -13.88
N ASN A 97 -11.67 2.61 -13.37
CA ASN A 97 -11.11 3.66 -14.20
C ASN A 97 -9.87 3.13 -14.96
N LYS A 98 -9.94 3.13 -16.29
CA LYS A 98 -8.94 2.53 -17.19
C LYS A 98 -7.57 3.23 -17.18
N LYS A 99 -7.45 4.39 -16.54
CA LYS A 99 -6.20 5.14 -16.36
C LYS A 99 -5.52 4.83 -15.03
N ASN A 100 -5.29 3.55 -14.72
CA ASN A 100 -4.59 3.17 -13.50
C ASN A 100 -3.07 3.02 -13.75
N PRO A 101 -2.23 4.03 -13.45
CA PRO A 101 -0.78 3.94 -13.61
C PRO A 101 -0.06 3.15 -12.49
N ILE A 102 -0.76 2.80 -11.40
CA ILE A 102 -0.19 2.08 -10.25
C ILE A 102 -0.43 0.57 -10.29
N GLY A 103 -1.44 0.11 -11.04
CA GLY A 103 -1.87 -1.30 -11.09
C GLY A 103 -2.80 -1.68 -9.93
N PHE A 104 -3.13 -2.98 -9.83
CA PHE A 104 -4.02 -3.52 -8.78
C PHE A 104 -3.27 -4.02 -7.53
N GLU A 105 -1.94 -4.15 -7.61
CA GLU A 105 -1.07 -4.52 -6.50
C GLU A 105 -1.27 -3.68 -5.22
N PRO A 106 -1.22 -2.33 -5.28
CA PRO A 106 -1.45 -1.50 -4.10
C PRO A 106 -2.90 -1.55 -3.58
N PHE A 107 -3.87 -1.92 -4.43
CA PHE A 107 -5.25 -2.13 -3.97
C PHE A 107 -5.32 -3.35 -3.06
N VAL A 108 -4.67 -4.45 -3.45
CA VAL A 108 -4.61 -5.67 -2.63
C VAL A 108 -3.92 -5.38 -1.30
N ASP A 109 -2.76 -4.73 -1.32
CA ASP A 109 -2.00 -4.41 -0.10
C ASP A 109 -2.78 -3.52 0.86
N ALA A 110 -3.47 -2.49 0.34
CA ALA A 110 -4.31 -1.61 1.13
C ALA A 110 -5.54 -2.32 1.71
N CYS A 111 -6.17 -3.23 0.96
CA CYS A 111 -7.28 -4.05 1.46
C CYS A 111 -6.83 -5.02 2.55
N LEU A 112 -5.68 -5.68 2.37
CA LEU A 112 -5.11 -6.59 3.37
C LEU A 112 -4.74 -5.86 4.66
N LYS A 113 -4.16 -4.66 4.56
CA LYS A 113 -3.82 -3.82 5.72
C LYS A 113 -5.04 -3.42 6.56
N ASN A 114 -6.17 -3.16 5.90
CA ASN A 114 -7.42 -2.78 6.56
C ASN A 114 -8.30 -4.00 6.89
N GLY A 115 -7.80 -5.23 6.72
CA GLY A 115 -8.49 -6.46 7.11
C GLY A 115 -9.61 -6.91 6.18
N ASN A 116 -9.85 -6.24 5.05
CA ASN A 116 -10.87 -6.65 4.10
C ASN A 116 -10.29 -7.63 3.07
N LYS A 117 -10.25 -8.91 3.46
CA LYS A 117 -9.80 -10.00 2.59
C LYS A 117 -10.71 -10.17 1.37
N SER A 118 -12.02 -10.01 1.51
CA SER A 118 -12.98 -10.22 0.40
C SER A 118 -12.73 -9.29 -0.78
N GLU A 119 -12.48 -8.01 -0.55
CA GLU A 119 -12.10 -7.07 -1.61
C GLU A 119 -10.68 -7.32 -2.11
N ALA A 120 -9.73 -7.64 -1.21
CA ALA A 120 -8.36 -7.99 -1.59
C ALA A 120 -8.32 -9.15 -2.59
N GLN A 121 -9.14 -10.17 -2.39
CA GLN A 121 -9.25 -11.33 -3.30
C GLN A 121 -9.75 -10.93 -4.69
N LYS A 122 -10.79 -10.08 -4.78
CA LYS A 122 -11.30 -9.57 -6.07
C LYS A 122 -10.23 -8.80 -6.84
N TYR A 123 -9.45 -7.97 -6.15
CA TYR A 123 -8.37 -7.22 -6.77
C TYR A 123 -7.17 -8.12 -7.12
N ALA A 124 -6.85 -9.12 -6.29
CA ALA A 124 -5.79 -10.08 -6.56
C ALA A 124 -6.03 -10.83 -7.88
N MET A 125 -7.29 -11.18 -8.20
CA MET A 125 -7.62 -11.81 -9.48
C MET A 125 -7.36 -10.91 -10.70
N LYS A 126 -7.36 -9.58 -10.50
CA LYS A 126 -7.09 -8.55 -11.52
C LYS A 126 -5.63 -8.10 -11.59
N VAL A 127 -4.79 -8.53 -10.64
CA VAL A 127 -3.34 -8.27 -10.71
C VAL A 127 -2.77 -8.99 -11.94
N LYS A 128 -1.73 -8.40 -12.53
CA LYS A 128 -0.99 -9.02 -13.63
C LYS A 128 -0.50 -10.41 -13.25
N ASP A 129 -0.56 -11.32 -14.20
CA ASP A 129 -0.20 -12.74 -14.05
C ASP A 129 1.14 -12.94 -13.35
N GLU A 130 2.17 -12.17 -13.71
CA GLU A 130 3.52 -12.22 -13.11
C GLU A 130 3.53 -12.15 -11.58
N ASN A 131 2.73 -11.27 -10.98
CA ASN A 131 2.72 -11.07 -9.52
C ASN A 131 1.48 -11.70 -8.86
N LYS A 132 0.53 -12.19 -9.66
CA LYS A 132 -0.77 -12.68 -9.20
C LYS A 132 -0.63 -13.81 -8.18
N VAL A 133 0.28 -14.77 -8.42
CA VAL A 133 0.55 -15.88 -7.49
C VAL A 133 0.99 -15.36 -6.13
N THR A 134 1.99 -14.47 -6.08
CA THR A 134 2.49 -13.88 -4.83
C THR A 134 1.41 -13.13 -4.05
N TYR A 135 0.54 -12.37 -4.72
CA TYR A 135 -0.57 -11.68 -4.04
C TYR A 135 -1.68 -12.63 -3.59
N LEU A 136 -1.99 -13.68 -4.34
CA LEU A 136 -2.95 -14.71 -3.93
C LEU A 136 -2.47 -15.44 -2.66
N ILE A 137 -1.17 -15.75 -2.58
CA ILE A 137 -0.53 -16.28 -1.37
C ILE A 137 -0.71 -15.30 -0.20
N LYS A 138 -0.40 -14.01 -0.39
CA LYS A 138 -0.60 -12.97 0.64
C LYS A 138 -2.06 -12.85 1.09
N CYS A 139 -3.01 -13.07 0.20
CA CYS A 139 -4.44 -13.10 0.51
C CYS A 139 -4.90 -14.39 1.20
N GLY A 140 -4.04 -15.40 1.34
CA GLY A 140 -4.38 -16.71 1.89
C GLY A 140 -5.18 -17.60 0.92
N LEU A 141 -5.23 -17.23 -0.37
CA LEU A 141 -5.90 -17.99 -1.42
C LEU A 141 -4.93 -19.00 -2.05
N LEU A 142 -4.55 -20.01 -1.29
CA LEU A 142 -3.57 -21.01 -1.76
C LEU A 142 -4.11 -21.82 -2.94
N GLU A 143 -5.37 -22.24 -2.91
CA GLU A 143 -5.98 -23.03 -4.00
C GLU A 143 -5.99 -22.31 -5.35
N GLU A 144 -6.40 -21.04 -5.34
CA GLU A 144 -6.39 -20.20 -6.54
C GLU A 144 -4.95 -19.90 -6.99
N ALA A 145 -4.04 -19.68 -6.04
CA ALA A 145 -2.62 -19.49 -6.37
C ALA A 145 -2.02 -20.71 -7.08
N VAL A 146 -2.36 -21.94 -6.66
CA VAL A 146 -1.94 -23.17 -7.35
C VAL A 146 -2.48 -23.23 -8.78
N LYS A 147 -3.79 -22.97 -8.97
CA LYS A 147 -4.41 -22.99 -10.30
C LYS A 147 -3.76 -21.98 -11.24
N VAL A 148 -3.52 -20.76 -10.76
CA VAL A 148 -2.87 -19.71 -11.55
C VAL A 148 -1.43 -20.08 -11.87
N ALA A 149 -0.66 -20.57 -10.89
CA ALA A 149 0.72 -20.99 -11.11
C ALA A 149 0.83 -22.18 -12.09
N GLN A 150 -0.14 -23.10 -12.04
CA GLN A 150 -0.25 -24.21 -12.98
C GLN A 150 -0.56 -23.72 -14.40
N GLU A 151 -1.51 -22.79 -14.56
CA GLU A 151 -1.86 -22.21 -15.87
C GLU A 151 -0.69 -21.42 -16.47
N GLN A 152 0.03 -20.67 -15.63
CA GLN A 152 1.23 -19.94 -16.02
C GLN A 152 2.44 -20.84 -16.24
N ARG A 153 2.31 -22.14 -15.98
CA ARG A 153 3.39 -23.13 -16.05
C ARG A 153 4.64 -22.71 -15.27
N SER A 154 4.45 -21.98 -14.17
CA SER A 154 5.56 -21.44 -13.37
C SER A 154 5.88 -22.38 -12.22
N ALA A 155 6.95 -23.16 -12.37
CA ALA A 155 7.47 -24.02 -11.30
C ALA A 155 7.88 -23.22 -10.06
N LEU A 156 8.38 -21.99 -10.26
CA LEU A 156 8.74 -21.07 -9.18
C LEU A 156 7.50 -20.68 -8.36
N GLY A 157 6.41 -20.28 -9.04
CA GLY A 157 5.17 -19.91 -8.37
C GLY A 157 4.57 -21.07 -7.58
N LEU A 158 4.57 -22.28 -8.15
CA LEU A 158 4.13 -23.49 -7.45
C LEU A 158 4.97 -23.78 -6.21
N SER A 159 6.29 -23.61 -6.29
CA SER A 159 7.18 -23.79 -5.14
C SER A 159 6.95 -22.74 -4.04
N GLU A 160 6.67 -21.49 -4.39
CA GLU A 160 6.32 -20.44 -3.40
C GLU A 160 5.02 -20.78 -2.68
N VAL A 161 3.99 -21.25 -3.41
CA VAL A 161 2.72 -21.67 -2.80
C VAL A 161 2.95 -22.87 -1.88
N LEU A 162 3.80 -23.83 -2.25
CA LEU A 162 4.15 -24.97 -1.40
C LEU A 162 4.82 -24.53 -0.09
N ALA A 163 5.75 -23.56 -0.16
CA ALA A 163 6.41 -23.01 1.02
C ALA A 163 5.44 -22.24 1.93
N ALA A 164 4.43 -21.59 1.36
CA ALA A 164 3.37 -20.92 2.10
C ALA A 164 2.30 -21.89 2.65
N CYS A 165 2.14 -23.07 2.05
CA CYS A 165 1.27 -24.12 2.55
C CYS A 165 1.82 -24.70 3.86
N GLY A 166 1.11 -24.48 4.96
CA GLY A 166 1.38 -25.16 6.22
C GLY A 166 0.84 -26.60 6.28
N SER A 167 1.04 -27.27 7.42
CA SER A 167 0.59 -28.65 7.70
C SER A 167 -0.91 -28.89 7.51
N GLN A 168 -1.71 -27.81 7.52
CA GLN A 168 -3.17 -27.86 7.35
C GLN A 168 -3.60 -28.17 5.91
N HIS A 169 -2.70 -28.03 4.95
CA HIS A 169 -2.98 -28.17 3.52
C HIS A 169 -2.14 -29.28 2.87
N GLN A 170 -2.00 -30.42 3.55
CA GLN A 170 -1.22 -31.56 3.07
C GLN A 170 -1.69 -32.05 1.68
N ALA A 171 -3.00 -32.09 1.43
CA ALA A 171 -3.56 -32.46 0.13
C ALA A 171 -3.14 -31.51 -1.00
N LEU A 172 -3.07 -30.20 -0.73
CA LEU A 172 -2.59 -29.19 -1.68
C LEU A 172 -1.09 -29.37 -1.93
N GLN A 173 -0.29 -29.60 -0.89
CA GLN A 173 1.14 -29.86 -1.05
C GLN A 173 1.40 -31.08 -1.94
N THR A 174 0.71 -32.19 -1.71
CA THR A 174 0.83 -33.39 -2.56
C THR A 174 0.45 -33.07 -4.00
N LYS A 175 -0.63 -32.33 -4.22
CA LYS A 175 -1.05 -31.91 -5.56
C LYS A 175 0.00 -31.04 -6.26
N ILE A 176 0.58 -30.06 -5.56
CA ILE A 176 1.64 -29.20 -6.09
C ILE A 176 2.88 -30.02 -6.42
N GLN A 177 3.28 -30.97 -5.57
CA GLN A 177 4.43 -31.86 -5.82
C GLN A 177 4.23 -32.75 -7.04
N VAL A 178 3.02 -33.29 -7.25
CA VAL A 178 2.67 -34.04 -8.46
C VAL A 178 2.80 -33.14 -9.69
N LEU A 179 2.24 -31.92 -9.64
CA LEU A 179 2.33 -30.95 -10.74
C LEU A 179 3.78 -30.54 -11.06
N LEU A 180 4.65 -30.43 -10.06
CA LEU A 180 6.09 -30.14 -10.25
C LEU A 180 6.88 -31.36 -10.78
N SER A 181 6.38 -32.56 -10.53
CA SER A 181 6.96 -33.81 -11.04
C SER A 181 6.56 -34.06 -12.50
N ASP A 182 5.41 -33.53 -12.93
CA ASP A 182 4.97 -33.53 -14.31
C ASP A 182 5.98 -32.77 -15.20
N SER A 183 6.59 -33.49 -16.14
CA SER A 183 7.63 -33.00 -17.04
C SER A 183 7.18 -31.87 -17.97
N SER A 184 5.88 -31.56 -18.03
CA SER A 184 5.30 -30.50 -18.86
C SER A 184 5.67 -29.07 -18.47
N LEU A 185 6.29 -28.86 -17.30
CA LEU A 185 6.71 -27.55 -16.79
C LEU A 185 8.21 -27.28 -16.91
N ARG A 186 9.00 -28.22 -17.45
CA ARG A 186 10.48 -28.14 -17.53
C ARG A 186 11.04 -27.63 -18.87
N ASN A 187 10.23 -27.01 -19.72
CA ASN A 187 10.71 -26.49 -21.01
C ASN A 187 11.36 -25.12 -20.87
#